data_AF-A0A0G9LBP3-F1
#
_entry.id   AF-A0A0G9LBP3-F1
#
_cell.length_a   1.000
_cell.length_b   1.000
_cell.length_c   1.000
_cell.angle_alpha   90.00
_cell.angle_beta   90.00
_cell.angle_gamma   90.00
#
_symmetry.space_group_name_H-M   'P 1'
#
loop_
_entity.id
_entity.type
_entity.pdbx_description
1 polymer ?
#
loop_
_entity_poly.entity_id
_entity_poly.type
_entity_poly.pdbx_seq_one_letter_code
_entity_poly.pdbx_strand_id
1 'polypeptide(L)' 'FSKWGDVFSDATLANAILDRLLHHAHIIKIVGPSYRTKDVYEMIQQENK' A
#
# COMPACT_ATOMS: atom_id res chain seq x y z
N PHE A 1 6.19 -7.29 -2.79
CA PHE A 1 5.09 -8.21 -3.14
C PHE A 1 4.82 -9.29 -2.09
N SER A 2 5.65 -9.47 -1.05
CA SER A 2 5.51 -10.58 -0.08
C SER A 2 4.16 -10.67 0.65
N LYS A 3 3.51 -9.53 0.95
CA LYS A 3 2.20 -9.51 1.64
C LYS A 3 1.06 -10.14 0.83
N TRP A 4 1.18 -10.27 -0.48
CA TRP A 4 0.12 -10.87 -1.30
C TRP A 4 0.02 -12.39 -1.10
N GLY A 5 1.12 -13.05 -0.72
CA GLY A 5 1.10 -14.45 -0.31
C GLY A 5 0.25 -14.66 0.95
N ASP A 6 0.30 -13.72 1.90
CA ASP A 6 -0.53 -13.76 3.11
C ASP A 6 -2.03 -13.55 2.79
N VAL A 7 -2.33 -12.68 1.82
CA VAL A 7 -3.72 -12.39 1.39
C VAL A 7 -4.34 -13.57 0.65
N PHE A 8 -3.57 -14.21 -0.24
CA PHE A 8 -4.07 -15.31 -1.08
C PHE A 8 -3.77 -16.70 -0.52
N SER A 9 -3.15 -16.80 0.66
CA SER A 9 -2.80 -18.04 1.39
C SER A 9 -1.88 -19.02 0.64
N ASP A 10 -1.60 -18.80 -0.64
CA ASP A 10 -0.67 -19.57 -1.47
C ASP A 10 0.14 -18.62 -2.36
N ALA A 11 1.47 -18.70 -2.24
CA ALA A 11 2.41 -17.89 -3.01
C ALA A 11 2.36 -18.18 -4.53
N THR A 12 2.10 -19.42 -4.94
CA THR A 12 2.04 -19.82 -6.35
C THR A 12 0.82 -19.19 -7.03
N LEU A 13 -0.34 -19.30 -6.39
CA LEU A 13 -1.57 -18.69 -6.87
C LEU A 13 -1.47 -17.15 -6.86
N ALA A 14 -0.93 -16.56 -5.79
CA ALA A 14 -0.72 -15.11 -5.71
C ALA A 14 0.11 -14.59 -6.88
N ASN A 15 1.21 -15.26 -7.20
CA ASN A 15 2.09 -14.88 -8.31
C ASN A 15 1.38 -15.00 -9.67
N ALA A 16 0.63 -16.07 -9.91
CA ALA A 16 -0.11 -16.26 -11.16
C ALA A 16 -1.19 -15.17 -11.38
N ILE A 17 -1.85 -14.72 -10.31
CA ILE A 17 -2.83 -13.62 -10.37
C ILE A 17 -2.12 -12.28 -10.61
N LEU A 18 -1.03 -12.02 -9.87
CA LEU A 18 -0.25 -10.79 -10.00
C LEU A 18 0.34 -10.63 -11.41
N ASP A 19 0.85 -11.70 -12.01
CA ASP A 19 1.38 -11.70 -13.37
C ASP A 19 0.34 -11.15 -14.37
N ARG A 20 -0.89 -11.67 -14.32
CA ARG A 20 -1.99 -11.20 -15.19
C ARG A 20 -2.42 -9.77 -14.90
N LEU A 21 -2.53 -9.39 -13.62
CA LEU A 21 -2.95 -8.04 -13.22
C LEU A 21 -1.92 -6.97 -13.61
N LEU A 22 -0.63 -7.32 -13.56
CA LEU A 22 0.45 -6.37 -13.80
C LEU A 22 0.88 -6.28 -15.26
N HIS A 23 0.57 -7.29 -16.10
CA HIS A 23 1.02 -7.35 -17.50
C HIS A 23 0.69 -6.09 -18.32
N HIS A 24 -0.45 -5.45 -18.07
CA HIS A 24 -0.86 -4.22 -18.76
C HIS A 24 -1.19 -3.09 -17.78
N ALA A 25 -0.60 -3.09 -16.58
CA ALA A 25 -0.83 -2.06 -15.58
C ALA A 25 0.32 -1.04 -15.52
N HIS A 26 -0.02 0.18 -15.13
CA HIS A 26 0.96 1.18 -14.75
C HIS A 26 1.08 1.24 -13.22
N ILE A 27 2.27 0.96 -12.69
CA ILE A 27 2.51 0.92 -11.25
C ILE A 27 2.83 2.33 -10.75
N ILE A 28 1.98 2.86 -9.85
CA ILE A 28 2.22 4.14 -9.16
C ILE A 28 2.58 3.84 -7.70
N LYS A 29 3.81 4.17 -7.31
CA LYS A 29 4.26 4.05 -5.92
C LYS A 29 3.82 5.27 -5.13
N ILE A 30 2.84 5.11 -4.24
CA ILE A 30 2.38 6.16 -3.35
C ILE A 30 3.22 6.13 -2.06
N VAL A 31 3.78 7.28 -1.69
CA VAL A 31 4.55 7.48 -0.46
C VAL A 31 4.08 8.75 0.23
N GLY A 32 4.13 8.76 1.56
CA GLY A 32 3.70 9.91 2.38
C GLY A 32 2.63 9.54 3.41
N PRO A 33 2.34 10.47 4.34
CA PRO A 33 1.33 10.27 5.37
C PRO A 33 -0.08 10.19 4.76
N SER A 34 -0.98 9.49 5.46
CA SER A 34 -2.38 9.41 5.07
C SER A 34 -3.03 10.79 5.10
N TYR A 35 -3.63 11.20 3.98
CA TYR A 35 -4.37 12.47 3.91
C TYR A 35 -5.54 12.49 4.92
N ARG A 36 -6.18 11.34 5.19
CA ARG A 36 -7.28 11.25 6.18
C ARG A 36 -6.87 11.64 7.59
N THR A 37 -5.59 11.53 7.92
CA THR A 37 -5.05 11.83 9.25
C THR A 37 -4.30 13.16 9.28
N LYS A 38 -4.41 13.96 8.22
CA LYS A 38 -3.66 15.20 8.06
C LYS A 38 -3.93 16.17 9.21
N ASP A 39 -5.19 16.44 9.51
CA ASP A 39 -5.57 17.44 10.53
C ASP A 39 -5.11 17.01 11.94
N VAL A 40 -5.28 15.72 12.27
CA VAL A 40 -4.79 15.15 13.53
C VAL A 40 -3.28 15.25 13.62
N TYR A 41 -2.57 14.97 12.52
CA TYR A 41 -1.13 15.09 12.48
C TYR A 41 -0.68 16.55 12.64
N GLU A 42 -1.38 17.51 12.01
CA GLU A 42 -1.11 18.95 12.18
C GLU A 42 -1.33 19.41 13.62
N MET A 43 -2.41 18.98 14.28
CA MET A 43 -2.67 19.25 15.70
C MET A 43 -1.54 18.72 16.59
N ILE A 44 -1.15 17.45 16.41
CA ILE A 44 -0.08 16.83 17.19
C ILE A 44 1.26 17.55 16.95
N GLN A 45 1.55 17.98 15.73
CA GLN A 45 2.79 18.72 15.44
C GLN A 45 2.80 20.14 16.02
N GLN A 46 1.64 20.78 16.20
CA GLN A 46 1.52 22.07 16.87
C GLN A 46 1.68 21.95 18.39
N GLU A 47 1.14 20.91 19.01
CA GLU A 47 1.29 20.66 20.46
C GLU A 47 2.74 20.34 20.85
N ASN A 48 3.50 19.70 19.95
CA ASN A 48 4.91 19.36 20.17
C ASN A 48 5.88 20.52 19.82
N LYS A 49 5.38 21.70 19.49
CA LYS A 49 6.16 22.91 19.18
C LYS A 49 6.13 23.89 20.33
#